data_AF-A0A7V4UC44-F1
#
_entry.id   AF-A0A7V4UC44-F1
#
_cell.length_a   1.000
_cell.length_b   1.000
_cell.length_c   1.000
_cell.angle_alpha   90.00
_cell.angle_beta   90.00
_cell.angle_gamma   90.00
#
_symmetry.space_group_name_H-M   'P 1'
#
loop_
_entity.id
_entity.type
_entity.pdbx_description
1 polymer ?
#
loop_
_entity_poly.entity_id
_entity_poly.type
_entity_poly.pdbx_seq_one_letter_code
_entity_poly.pdbx_strand_id
1 'polypeptide(L)'
;MRNYEDMLSDEGGEYSLKPHDERAERQRQRRALEVSPIPPSPPHACPACHYNLTGLLSRICPECGRPFTLADARAAGVHVRDGPEARRAVRFAVIKAVGGSLAILIALIAPFIGRFLGLSSVGPCVLFPLAAGYLVVSVQHKIHAGLESANWLLYTGLIMLGGVGLGMLIFR
;
A
#
# COMPACT_ATOMS: atom_id res chain seq x y z
N MET A 1 -47.07 -50.34 42.88
CA MET A 1 -46.69 -49.68 41.63
C MET A 1 -46.41 -48.23 41.98
N ARG A 2 -45.13 -47.81 41.95
CA ARG A 2 -44.72 -46.45 42.31
C ARG A 2 -44.82 -45.55 41.08
N ASN A 3 -45.34 -44.35 41.28
CA ASN A 3 -45.64 -43.36 40.25
C ASN A 3 -44.36 -42.93 39.52
N TYR A 4 -44.41 -42.96 38.19
CA TYR A 4 -43.30 -42.53 37.30
C TYR A 4 -43.11 -41.00 37.28
N GLU A 5 -44.08 -40.25 37.82
CA GLU A 5 -44.11 -38.78 37.79
C GLU A 5 -43.13 -38.13 38.78
N ASP A 6 -42.70 -38.84 39.83
CA ASP A 6 -41.75 -38.32 40.82
C ASP A 6 -40.28 -38.31 40.34
N MET A 7 -39.95 -38.94 39.21
CA MET A 7 -38.56 -38.97 38.71
C MET A 7 -38.22 -37.82 37.74
N LEU A 8 -39.19 -37.01 37.31
CA LEU A 8 -38.99 -35.99 36.27
C LEU A 8 -38.91 -34.55 36.80
N SER A 9 -38.81 -34.35 38.11
CA SER A 9 -38.81 -33.01 38.72
C SER A 9 -37.41 -32.50 39.14
N ASP A 10 -36.32 -33.18 38.76
CA ASP A 10 -34.95 -32.87 39.21
C ASP A 10 -33.96 -32.53 38.07
N GLU A 11 -34.45 -32.09 36.91
CA GLU A 11 -33.61 -31.69 35.76
C GLU A 11 -33.52 -30.16 35.56
N GLY A 12 -33.74 -29.40 36.62
CA GLY A 12 -33.60 -27.93 36.65
C GLY A 12 -32.24 -27.45 37.19
N GLY A 13 -31.22 -28.31 37.20
CA GLY A 13 -29.87 -27.95 37.62
C GLY A 13 -29.29 -26.90 36.69
N GLU A 14 -29.41 -25.63 37.06
CA GLU A 14 -28.71 -24.53 36.42
C GLU A 14 -27.21 -24.78 36.56
N TYR A 15 -26.62 -25.43 35.54
CA TYR A 15 -25.18 -25.64 35.42
C TYR A 15 -24.53 -24.28 35.23
N SER A 16 -24.33 -23.57 36.34
CA SER A 16 -23.53 -22.37 36.43
C SER A 16 -22.09 -22.76 36.08
N LEU A 17 -21.74 -22.61 34.79
CA LEU A 17 -20.35 -22.69 34.34
C LEU A 17 -19.55 -21.70 35.19
N LYS A 18 -18.77 -22.23 36.15
CA LYS A 18 -17.90 -21.42 36.98
C LYS A 18 -16.94 -20.62 36.06
N PRO A 19 -16.64 -19.36 36.36
CA PRO A 19 -15.74 -18.48 35.57
C PRO A 19 -14.24 -18.87 35.63
N HIS A 20 -13.96 -20.16 35.85
CA HIS A 20 -12.65 -20.81 35.76
C HIS A 20 -12.66 -21.59 34.45
N ASP A 21 -12.09 -21.17 33.32
CA ASP A 21 -10.74 -20.67 33.16
C ASP A 21 -10.61 -19.84 31.87
N GLU A 22 -11.15 -18.62 31.83
CA GLU A 22 -10.97 -17.75 30.65
C GLU A 22 -9.49 -17.57 30.26
N ARG A 23 -8.58 -17.61 31.25
CA ARG A 23 -7.14 -17.55 31.01
C ARG A 23 -6.62 -18.78 30.28
N ALA A 24 -7.07 -19.99 30.66
CA ALA A 24 -6.65 -21.23 30.00
C ALA A 24 -7.22 -21.30 28.58
N GLU A 25 -8.46 -20.85 28.38
CA GLU A 25 -9.09 -20.75 27.06
C GLU A 25 -8.34 -19.77 26.14
N ARG A 26 -8.01 -18.57 26.64
CA ARG A 26 -7.18 -17.61 25.89
C ARG A 26 -5.80 -18.17 25.56
N GLN A 27 -5.21 -18.97 26.46
CA GLN A 27 -3.92 -19.59 26.21
C GLN A 27 -4.02 -20.70 25.15
N ARG A 28 -5.11 -21.48 25.13
CA ARG A 28 -5.40 -22.44 24.04
C ARG A 28 -5.61 -21.73 22.71
N GLN A 29 -6.39 -20.64 22.70
CA GLN A 29 -6.59 -19.82 21.49
C GLN A 29 -5.27 -19.24 20.98
N ARG A 30 -4.40 -18.72 21.86
CA ARG A 30 -3.07 -18.23 21.46
C ARG A 30 -2.20 -19.31 20.83
N ARG A 31 -2.17 -20.51 21.41
CA ARG A 31 -1.43 -21.66 20.83
C ARG A 31 -2.03 -22.11 19.49
N ALA A 32 -3.36 -22.09 19.35
CA ALA A 32 -4.02 -22.44 18.09
C ALA A 32 -3.72 -21.40 16.98
N LEU A 33 -3.67 -20.11 17.32
CA LEU A 33 -3.26 -19.05 16.40
C LEU A 33 -1.79 -19.19 15.98
N GLU A 34 -0.94 -19.73 16.85
CA GLU A 34 0.47 -19.95 16.56
C GLU A 34 0.69 -20.97 15.43
N VAL A 35 -0.18 -21.99 15.35
CA VAL A 35 -0.17 -23.07 14.34
C VAL A 35 -0.87 -22.69 13.03
N SER A 36 -1.55 -21.54 13.00
CA SER A 36 -2.29 -21.13 11.80
C SER A 36 -1.34 -20.80 10.62
N PRO A 37 -1.67 -21.25 9.39
CA PRO A 37 -0.88 -21.00 8.19
C PRO A 37 -0.68 -19.50 7.96
N ILE A 38 0.45 -19.13 7.34
CA ILE A 38 0.73 -17.72 7.01
C ILE A 38 -0.27 -17.26 5.95
N PRO A 39 -1.05 -16.19 6.19
CA PRO A 39 -2.02 -15.72 5.22
C PRO A 39 -1.32 -15.27 3.93
N PRO A 40 -1.92 -15.51 2.75
CA PRO A 40 -1.31 -15.22 1.46
C PRO A 40 -1.16 -13.72 1.16
N SER A 41 -1.90 -12.87 1.87
CA SER A 41 -1.85 -11.42 1.74
C SER A 41 -1.94 -10.78 3.13
N PRO A 42 -1.13 -9.76 3.45
CA PRO A 42 -0.08 -9.12 2.64
C PRO A 42 1.16 -10.02 2.42
N PRO A 43 2.11 -9.65 1.53
CA PRO A 43 3.36 -10.42 1.35
C PRO A 43 4.20 -10.42 2.62
N HIS A 44 4.83 -11.57 2.92
CA HIS A 44 5.73 -11.74 4.06
C HIS A 44 7.13 -12.08 3.54
N ALA A 45 8.17 -11.45 4.10
CA ALA A 45 9.56 -11.70 3.74
C ALA A 45 10.41 -11.97 4.98
N CYS A 46 11.46 -12.77 4.87
CA CYS A 46 12.38 -12.99 5.98
C CYS A 46 13.13 -11.69 6.32
N PRO A 47 13.22 -11.26 7.58
CA PRO A 47 13.96 -10.05 7.94
C PRO A 47 15.48 -10.19 7.77
N ALA A 48 16.02 -11.42 7.70
CA ALA A 48 17.45 -11.68 7.57
C ALA A 48 17.92 -11.83 6.11
N CYS A 49 17.19 -12.59 5.29
CA CYS A 49 17.58 -12.90 3.91
C CYS A 49 16.56 -12.43 2.85
N HIS A 50 15.45 -11.82 3.25
CA HIS A 50 14.37 -11.35 2.37
C HIS A 50 13.68 -12.43 1.51
N TYR A 51 13.88 -13.72 1.82
CA TYR A 51 13.15 -14.82 1.17
C TYR A 51 11.64 -14.67 1.37
N ASN A 52 10.84 -15.01 0.35
CA ASN A 52 9.38 -14.93 0.41
C ASN A 52 8.82 -16.04 1.31
N LEU A 53 8.18 -15.65 2.42
CA LEU A 53 7.62 -16.57 3.42
C LEU A 53 6.10 -16.81 3.21
N THR A 54 5.52 -16.29 2.13
CA THR A 54 4.09 -16.40 1.85
C THR A 54 3.72 -17.86 1.58
N GLY A 55 2.73 -18.39 2.32
CA GLY A 55 2.26 -19.77 2.17
C GLY A 55 3.08 -20.83 2.92
N LEU A 56 4.11 -20.45 3.68
CA LEU A 56 4.83 -21.39 4.55
C LEU A 56 4.00 -21.78 5.78
N LEU A 57 4.08 -23.04 6.18
CA LEU A 57 3.46 -23.56 7.40
C LEU A 57 4.39 -23.45 8.62
N SER A 58 5.71 -23.40 8.41
CA SER A 58 6.71 -23.30 9.47
C SER A 58 7.04 -21.84 9.82
N ARG A 59 7.39 -21.60 11.08
CA ARG A 59 7.92 -20.32 11.60
C ARG A 59 9.45 -20.21 11.48
N ILE A 60 10.06 -21.01 10.61
CA ILE A 60 11.50 -21.10 10.40
C ILE A 60 11.78 -20.87 8.92
N CYS A 61 12.69 -19.94 8.62
CA CYS A 61 13.04 -19.65 7.24
C CYS A 61 13.86 -20.80 6.62
N PRO A 62 13.50 -21.32 5.43
CA PRO A 62 14.19 -22.45 4.81
C PRO A 62 15.60 -22.09 4.31
N GLU A 63 15.85 -20.82 3.97
CA GLU A 63 17.14 -20.36 3.45
C GLU A 63 18.17 -20.12 4.58
N CYS A 64 17.76 -19.48 5.68
CA CYS A 64 18.69 -19.07 6.74
C CYS A 64 18.51 -19.82 8.07
N GLY A 65 17.48 -20.66 8.19
CA GLY A 65 17.20 -21.44 9.40
C GLY A 65 16.76 -20.62 10.63
N ARG A 66 16.62 -19.29 10.51
CA ARG A 66 16.25 -18.44 11.64
C ARG A 66 14.73 -18.51 11.91
N PRO A 67 14.32 -18.59 13.19
CA PRO A 67 12.92 -18.42 13.54
C PRO A 67 12.49 -16.97 13.28
N PHE A 68 11.21 -16.77 12.94
CA PHE A 68 10.65 -15.44 12.71
C PHE A 68 9.24 -15.33 13.28
N THR A 69 8.84 -14.11 13.64
CA THR A 69 7.44 -13.80 13.99
C THR A 69 6.69 -13.30 12.75
N LEU A 70 5.35 -13.47 12.74
CA LEU A 70 4.51 -12.91 11.66
C LEU A 70 4.62 -11.39 11.55
N ALA A 71 4.80 -10.70 12.68
CA ALA A 71 4.94 -9.25 12.71
C ALA A 71 6.23 -8.82 12.00
N ASP A 72 7.36 -9.47 12.31
CA ASP A 72 8.65 -9.18 11.68
C ASP A 72 8.63 -9.49 10.19
N ALA A 73 8.04 -10.65 9.83
CA ALA A 73 7.94 -11.07 8.44
C ALA A 73 7.06 -10.13 7.61
N ARG A 74 6.00 -9.59 8.21
CA ARG A 74 5.12 -8.59 7.57
C ARG A 74 5.85 -7.26 7.41
N ALA A 75 6.55 -6.78 8.44
CA ALA A 75 7.32 -5.54 8.38
C ALA A 75 8.39 -5.61 7.28
N ALA A 76 9.12 -6.72 7.20
CA ALA A 76 10.09 -6.96 6.13
C ALA A 76 9.43 -7.09 4.74
N GLY A 77 8.25 -7.69 4.64
CA GLY A 77 7.50 -7.82 3.39
C GLY A 77 7.06 -6.49 2.77
N VAL A 78 6.78 -5.48 3.60
CA VAL A 78 6.46 -4.12 3.12
C VAL A 78 7.66 -3.52 2.38
N HIS A 79 8.87 -3.65 2.92
CA HIS A 79 10.08 -3.11 2.30
C HIS A 79 10.47 -3.79 0.99
N VAL A 80 10.14 -5.08 0.82
CA VAL A 80 10.39 -5.79 -0.45
C VAL A 80 9.48 -5.27 -1.56
N ARG A 81 8.25 -4.86 -1.22
CA ARG A 81 7.29 -4.31 -2.19
C ARG A 81 7.76 -2.97 -2.79
N ASP A 82 8.56 -2.22 -2.03
CA ASP A 82 9.16 -0.95 -2.51
C ASP A 82 10.36 -1.17 -3.46
N GLY A 83 10.82 -2.42 -3.66
CA GLY A 83 12.08 -2.72 -4.33
C GLY A 83 12.21 -2.22 -5.79
N PRO A 84 11.40 -2.71 -6.75
CA PRO A 84 11.57 -2.35 -8.17
C PRO A 84 10.62 -1.24 -8.66
N GLU A 85 9.38 -1.18 -8.16
CA GLU A 85 8.39 -0.20 -8.63
C GLU A 85 8.66 1.20 -8.07
N ALA A 86 8.99 1.31 -6.78
CA ALA A 86 9.36 2.60 -6.20
C ALA A 86 10.67 3.12 -6.84
N ARG A 87 11.63 2.24 -7.14
CA ARG A 87 12.85 2.62 -7.90
C ARG A 87 12.53 3.12 -9.31
N ARG A 88 11.54 2.55 -10.00
CA ARG A 88 11.08 3.07 -11.30
C ARG A 88 10.42 4.44 -11.14
N ALA A 89 9.53 4.61 -10.16
CA ALA A 89 8.87 5.89 -9.88
C ALA A 89 9.89 7.00 -9.56
N VAL A 90 10.87 6.69 -8.69
CA VAL A 90 11.96 7.61 -8.35
C VAL A 90 12.83 7.91 -9.57
N ARG A 91 13.19 6.92 -10.40
CA ARG A 91 13.94 7.17 -11.66
C ARG A 91 13.18 8.09 -12.61
N PHE A 92 11.87 7.87 -12.80
CA PHE A 92 11.06 8.75 -13.65
C PHE A 92 10.97 10.17 -13.07
N ALA A 93 10.87 10.32 -11.74
CA ALA A 93 10.86 11.62 -11.09
C ALA A 93 12.20 12.35 -11.28
N VAL A 94 13.33 11.66 -11.06
CA VAL A 94 14.68 12.22 -11.24
C VAL A 94 14.92 12.61 -12.71
N ILE A 95 14.60 11.74 -13.66
CA ILE A 95 14.76 12.03 -15.10
C ILE A 95 13.93 13.26 -15.49
N LYS A 96 12.70 13.41 -14.97
CA LYS A 96 11.88 14.59 -15.24
C LYS A 96 12.47 15.86 -14.61
N ALA A 97 12.96 15.79 -13.38
CA ALA A 97 13.56 16.94 -12.69
C ALA A 97 14.86 17.40 -13.37
N VAL A 98 15.76 16.47 -13.68
CA VAL A 98 17.03 16.75 -14.36
C VAL A 98 16.80 17.17 -15.81
N GLY A 99 15.92 16.49 -16.54
CA GLY A 99 15.59 16.86 -17.92
C GLY A 99 14.93 18.22 -18.03
N GLY A 100 14.02 18.56 -17.11
CA GLY A 100 13.37 19.87 -17.06
C GLY A 100 14.35 21.01 -16.74
N SER A 101 15.22 20.82 -15.75
CA SER A 101 16.24 21.82 -15.41
C SER A 101 17.26 22.02 -16.53
N LEU A 102 17.71 20.94 -17.19
CA LEU A 102 18.61 21.03 -18.34
C LEU A 102 17.96 21.77 -19.53
N ALA A 103 16.68 21.51 -19.80
CA ALA A 103 15.95 22.20 -20.87
C ALA A 103 15.84 23.71 -20.61
N ILE A 104 15.58 24.13 -19.36
CA ILE A 104 15.55 25.54 -18.97
C ILE A 104 16.94 26.17 -19.15
N LEU A 105 18.00 25.48 -18.71
CA LEU A 105 19.37 25.97 -18.85
C LEU A 105 19.75 26.17 -20.33
N ILE A 106 19.43 25.20 -21.19
CA ILE A 106 19.66 25.31 -22.63
C ILE A 106 18.90 26.51 -23.22
N ALA A 107 17.63 26.70 -22.84
CA ALA A 107 16.82 27.82 -23.30
C ALA A 107 17.41 29.20 -22.91
N LEU A 108 18.05 29.30 -21.73
CA LEU A 108 18.71 30.53 -21.28
C LEU A 108 20.04 30.81 -21.99
N ILE A 109 20.80 29.77 -22.35
CA ILE A 109 22.14 29.90 -22.95
C ILE A 109 22.08 29.98 -24.49
N ALA A 110 21.10 29.34 -25.12
CA ALA A 110 20.91 29.32 -26.57
C ALA A 110 21.01 30.70 -27.27
N PRO A 111 20.42 31.80 -26.77
CA PRO A 111 20.55 33.11 -27.43
C PRO A 111 21.97 33.67 -27.41
N PHE A 112 22.77 33.35 -26.38
CA PHE A 112 24.17 33.76 -26.31
C PHE A 112 25.03 33.01 -27.32
N ILE A 113 24.82 31.70 -27.44
CA ILE A 113 25.54 30.85 -28.40
C ILE A 113 25.22 31.28 -29.84
N GLY A 114 23.94 31.53 -30.15
CA GLY A 114 23.53 31.98 -31.49
C GLY A 114 24.17 33.31 -31.89
N ARG A 115 24.28 34.24 -30.93
CA ARG A 115 24.95 35.54 -31.14
C ARG A 115 26.46 35.38 -31.36
N PHE A 116 27.10 34.42 -30.70
CA PHE A 116 28.52 34.11 -30.86
C PHE A 116 28.82 33.45 -32.22
N LEU A 117 27.90 32.61 -32.72
CA LEU A 117 28.03 31.91 -34.00
C LEU A 117 27.64 32.75 -35.23
N GLY A 118 27.30 34.03 -35.04
CA GLY A 118 26.93 34.92 -36.16
C GLY A 118 25.60 34.57 -36.83
N LEU A 119 24.74 33.76 -36.20
CA LEU A 119 23.38 33.58 -36.70
C LEU A 119 22.60 34.89 -36.47
N SER A 120 22.13 35.48 -37.57
CA SER A 120 21.36 36.71 -37.57
C SER A 120 20.14 36.60 -36.63
N SER A 121 19.86 37.69 -35.91
CA SER A 121 18.90 37.82 -34.79
C SER A 121 17.44 37.50 -35.11
N VAL A 122 17.13 37.08 -36.34
CA VAL A 122 15.76 36.79 -36.81
C VAL A 122 15.32 35.37 -36.39
N GLY A 123 16.25 34.41 -36.31
CA GLY A 123 15.95 33.01 -35.94
C GLY A 123 15.42 32.81 -34.51
N PRO A 124 16.02 33.42 -33.47
CA PRO A 124 15.58 33.24 -32.08
C PRO A 124 14.19 33.80 -31.81
N CYS A 125 13.79 34.89 -32.46
CA CYS A 125 12.52 35.56 -32.23
C CYS A 125 11.29 34.71 -32.62
N VAL A 126 11.44 33.77 -33.56
CA VAL A 126 10.34 32.91 -34.03
C VAL A 126 10.33 31.57 -33.29
N LEU A 127 11.50 30.99 -33.03
CA LEU A 127 11.60 29.68 -32.38
C LEU A 127 11.33 29.74 -30.87
N PHE A 128 11.70 30.83 -30.20
CA PHE A 128 11.50 31.00 -28.76
C PHE A 128 10.02 31.00 -28.34
N PRO A 129 9.10 31.77 -28.96
CA PRO A 129 7.68 31.73 -28.60
C PRO A 129 7.02 30.39 -28.93
N LEU A 130 7.45 29.70 -30.00
CA LEU A 130 6.93 28.37 -30.32
C LEU A 130 7.37 27.32 -29.28
N ALA A 131 8.64 27.35 -28.85
CA ALA A 131 9.15 26.48 -27.79
C ALA A 131 8.51 26.79 -26.42
N ALA A 132 8.32 28.07 -26.09
CA ALA A 132 7.63 28.50 -24.88
C ALA A 132 6.15 28.07 -24.89
N GLY A 133 5.45 28.27 -26.01
CA GLY A 133 4.07 27.81 -26.19
C GLY A 133 3.94 26.29 -26.03
N TYR A 134 4.85 25.52 -26.63
CA TYR A 134 4.89 24.07 -26.46
C TYR A 134 5.11 23.64 -25.01
N LEU A 135 6.02 24.31 -24.28
CA LEU A 135 6.23 24.06 -22.85
C LEU A 135 4.97 24.35 -22.03
N VAL A 136 4.27 25.45 -22.30
CA VAL A 136 3.02 25.82 -21.59
C VAL A 136 1.92 24.79 -21.84
N VAL A 137 1.72 24.37 -23.10
CA VAL A 137 0.72 23.35 -23.45
C VAL A 137 1.06 21.98 -22.83
N SER A 138 2.35 21.61 -22.83
CA SER A 138 2.82 20.35 -22.20
C SER A 138 2.60 20.34 -20.69
N VAL A 139 2.81 21.49 -20.03
CA VAL A 139 2.57 21.66 -18.60
C VAL A 139 1.07 21.64 -18.30
N GLN A 140 0.24 22.34 -19.07
CA GLN A 140 -1.22 22.31 -18.88
C GLN A 140 -1.82 20.93 -19.05
N HIS A 141 -1.41 20.17 -20.08
CA HIS A 141 -1.94 18.82 -20.29
C HIS A 141 -1.60 17.87 -19.12
N LYS A 142 -0.43 18.05 -18.49
CA LYS A 142 -0.04 17.29 -17.29
C LYS A 142 -0.78 17.74 -16.03
N ILE A 143 -1.06 19.02 -15.87
CA ILE A 143 -1.84 19.54 -14.75
C ILE A 143 -3.27 19.01 -14.82
N HIS A 144 -3.89 19.01 -16.00
CA HIS A 144 -5.23 18.44 -16.17
C HIS A 144 -5.27 16.93 -15.90
N ALA A 145 -4.28 16.17 -16.39
CA ALA A 145 -4.19 14.73 -16.08
C ALA A 145 -3.95 14.44 -14.58
N GLY A 146 -3.19 15.31 -13.89
CA GLY A 146 -2.96 15.23 -12.45
C GLY A 146 -4.20 15.58 -11.61
N LEU A 147 -4.98 16.59 -12.04
CA LEU A 147 -6.21 16.99 -11.36
C LEU A 147 -7.32 15.95 -11.53
N GLU A 148 -7.45 15.32 -12.69
CA GLU A 148 -8.44 14.26 -12.90
C GLU A 148 -8.16 13.02 -12.04
N SER A 149 -6.88 12.65 -11.88
CA SER A 149 -6.48 11.53 -11.01
C SER A 149 -6.69 11.85 -9.51
N ALA A 150 -6.44 13.08 -9.09
CA ALA A 150 -6.74 13.52 -7.73
C ALA A 150 -8.25 13.56 -7.44
N ASN A 151 -9.07 14.01 -8.40
CA ASN A 151 -10.52 14.05 -8.26
C ASN A 151 -11.13 12.64 -8.21
N TRP A 152 -10.62 11.70 -9.01
CA TRP A 152 -11.00 10.28 -8.94
C TRP A 152 -10.70 9.64 -7.58
N LEU A 153 -9.55 9.98 -6.98
CA LEU A 153 -9.19 9.49 -5.64
C LEU A 153 -10.10 10.06 -4.55
N LEU A 154 -10.48 11.33 -4.65
CA LEU A 154 -11.45 11.94 -3.73
C LEU A 154 -12.85 11.32 -3.88
N TYR A 155 -13.30 11.13 -5.12
CA TYR A 155 -14.62 10.56 -5.40
C TYR A 155 -14.74 9.11 -4.93
N THR A 156 -13.72 8.29 -5.20
CA THR A 156 -13.67 6.90 -4.72
C THR A 156 -13.54 6.80 -3.20
N GLY A 157 -12.77 7.70 -2.57
CA GLY A 157 -12.70 7.82 -1.11
C GLY A 157 -14.04 8.18 -0.48
N LEU A 158 -14.78 9.13 -1.07
CA LEU A 158 -16.13 9.52 -0.63
C LEU A 158 -17.15 8.39 -0.77
N ILE A 159 -17.12 7.62 -1.87
CA ILE A 159 -17.98 6.45 -2.05
C ILE A 159 -17.71 5.39 -0.97
N MET A 160 -16.44 5.11 -0.68
CA MET A 160 -16.07 4.13 0.35
C MET A 160 -16.51 4.57 1.75
N LEU A 161 -16.35 5.86 2.09
CA LEU A 161 -16.79 6.42 3.37
C LEU A 161 -18.33 6.46 3.48
N GLY A 162 -19.02 6.82 2.41
CA GLY A 162 -20.49 6.85 2.35
C GLY A 162 -21.12 5.46 2.44
N GLY A 163 -20.52 4.46 1.78
CA GLY A 163 -21.00 3.07 1.81
C GLY A 163 -20.91 2.43 3.20
N VAL A 164 -19.85 2.72 3.96
CA VAL A 164 -19.69 2.20 5.34
C VAL A 164 -20.73 2.83 6.28
N GLY A 165 -21.02 4.13 6.13
CA GLY A 165 -22.05 4.81 6.92
C GLY A 165 -23.46 4.31 6.64
N LEU A 166 -23.81 4.07 5.37
CA LEU A 166 -25.14 3.57 4.99
C LEU A 166 -25.36 2.11 5.44
N GLY A 167 -24.32 1.27 5.38
CA GLY A 167 -24.38 -0.11 5.85
C GLY A 167 -24.67 -0.24 7.35
N MET A 168 -24.17 0.69 8.17
CA MET A 168 -24.46 0.70 9.62
C MET A 168 -25.88 1.16 9.96
N LEU A 169 -26.55 1.93 9.09
CA LEU A 169 -27.92 2.40 9.31
C LEU A 169 -28.99 1.37 8.91
N ILE A 170 -28.68 0.46 7.99
CA ILE A 170 -29.62 -0.59 7.53
C ILE A 170 -29.63 -1.79 8.50
N PHE A 171 -28.58 -1.97 9.30
CA PHE A 171 -28.42 -3.09 10.24
C PHE A 171 -28.75 -2.76 11.71
N ARG A 172 -29.43 -1.63 11.96
CA ARG A 172 -29.86 -1.20 13.28
C ARG A 172 -31.39 -1.19 13.35
#